data_AF-R6F6A3-F1
#
_entry.id   AF-R6F6A3-F1
#
_cell.length_a   1.000
_cell.length_b   1.000
_cell.length_c   1.000
_cell.angle_alpha   90.00
_cell.angle_beta   90.00
_cell.angle_gamma   90.00
#
_symmetry.space_group_name_H-M   'P 1'
#
loop_
_entity.id
_entity.type
_entity.pdbx_description
1 polymer ?
#
loop_
_entity_poly.entity_id
_entity_poly.type
_entity_poly.pdbx_seq_one_letter_code
_entity_poly.pdbx_strand_id
1 'polypeptide(L)'
;MEKITKELIKELFKKYNTLYFDKELRLPRFTTYKGRRTCGVYSYKIDKKTKKLKNERFAIANNVNWSEDALRDTIVHEMIHCYIAQKNIKDNRDHGKVFKQMMNDYNRHYGLNITIKIDNKQFPFTDQKPRKSLIQKLIKYLKKIMG
;
A
#
# COMPACT_ATOMS: atom_id res chain seq x y z
N MET A 1 -1.64 -20.05 -7.35
CA MET A 1 -1.68 -18.60 -7.62
C MET A 1 -0.27 -18.13 -7.90
N GLU A 2 -0.13 -17.33 -8.94
CA GLU A 2 1.15 -16.76 -9.33
C GLU A 2 1.65 -15.79 -8.25
N LYS A 3 2.93 -15.89 -7.92
CA LYS A 3 3.53 -15.08 -6.85
C LYS A 3 3.73 -13.67 -7.37
N ILE A 4 3.31 -12.65 -6.61
CA ILE A 4 3.57 -11.25 -6.97
C ILE A 4 5.08 -11.03 -7.10
N THR A 5 5.52 -10.55 -8.26
CA THR A 5 6.92 -10.20 -8.58
C THR A 5 7.08 -8.70 -8.77
N LYS A 6 8.32 -8.19 -8.73
CA LYS A 6 8.60 -6.76 -8.98
C LYS A 6 8.31 -6.38 -10.44
N GLU A 7 8.49 -7.32 -11.37
CA GLU A 7 8.19 -7.18 -12.79
C GLU A 7 6.69 -7.02 -13.01
N LEU A 8 5.87 -7.88 -12.40
CA LEU A 8 4.41 -7.76 -12.47
C LEU A 8 3.93 -6.41 -11.92
N ILE A 9 4.46 -5.99 -10.77
CA ILE A 9 4.11 -4.67 -10.18
C ILE A 9 4.46 -3.55 -11.15
N LYS A 10 5.63 -3.60 -11.81
CA LYS A 10 6.07 -2.59 -12.78
C LYS A 10 5.13 -2.51 -13.98
N GLU A 11 4.72 -3.64 -14.54
CA GLU A 11 3.82 -3.65 -15.70
C GLU A 11 2.42 -3.18 -15.34
N LEU A 12 1.89 -3.60 -14.18
CA LEU A 12 0.62 -3.09 -13.67
C LEU A 12 0.68 -1.59 -13.38
N PHE A 13 1.78 -1.09 -12.80
CA PHE A 13 1.97 0.34 -12.58
C PHE A 13 1.92 1.12 -13.90
N LYS A 14 2.62 0.66 -14.95
CA LYS A 14 2.58 1.32 -16.28
C LYS A 14 1.17 1.30 -16.89
N LYS A 15 0.48 0.16 -16.79
CA LYS A 15 -0.90 0.01 -17.24
C LYS A 15 -1.80 1.03 -16.55
N TYR A 16 -1.78 1.08 -15.22
CA TYR A 16 -2.62 1.99 -14.45
C TYR A 16 -2.20 3.45 -14.56
N ASN A 17 -0.93 3.74 -14.83
CA ASN A 17 -0.46 5.09 -15.11
C ASN A 17 -1.08 5.61 -16.41
N THR A 18 -1.21 4.72 -17.40
CA THR A 18 -1.92 5.04 -18.66
C THR A 18 -3.42 5.20 -18.44
N LEU A 19 -4.04 4.36 -17.61
CA LEU A 19 -5.49 4.37 -17.43
C LEU A 19 -6.01 5.49 -16.52
N TYR A 20 -5.26 5.88 -15.48
CA TYR A 20 -5.79 6.73 -14.41
C TYR A 20 -4.98 8.01 -14.13
N PHE A 21 -3.76 8.11 -14.66
CA PHE A 21 -2.82 9.19 -14.32
C PHE A 21 -2.19 9.84 -15.55
N ASP A 22 -2.81 9.73 -16.73
CA ASP A 22 -2.38 10.39 -17.98
C ASP A 22 -0.90 10.19 -18.34
N LYS A 23 -0.34 9.04 -17.95
CA LYS A 23 1.10 8.70 -18.10
C LYS A 23 2.06 9.66 -17.37
N GLU A 24 1.59 10.45 -16.42
CA GLU A 24 2.39 11.47 -15.75
C GLU A 24 3.35 10.92 -14.67
N LEU A 25 3.09 9.72 -14.15
CA LEU A 25 3.91 9.16 -13.08
C LEU A 25 5.22 8.57 -13.62
N ARG A 26 6.34 9.03 -13.05
CA ARG A 26 7.64 8.41 -13.30
C ARG A 26 7.82 7.15 -12.46
N LEU A 27 8.55 6.19 -13.01
CA LEU A 27 8.73 4.87 -12.38
C LEU A 27 9.60 4.94 -11.11
N PRO A 28 9.10 4.51 -9.93
CA PRO A 28 9.91 4.31 -8.73
C PRO A 28 10.64 2.96 -8.76
N ARG A 29 11.42 2.65 -7.71
CA ARG A 29 12.01 1.31 -7.54
C ARG A 29 10.97 0.31 -7.03
N PHE A 30 10.65 -0.69 -7.84
CA PHE A 30 9.68 -1.74 -7.49
C PHE A 30 10.29 -2.86 -6.65
N THR A 31 9.59 -3.29 -5.61
CA THR A 31 10.00 -4.39 -4.73
C THR A 31 8.80 -5.20 -4.23
N THR A 32 9.05 -6.37 -3.66
CA THR A 32 8.04 -7.11 -2.88
C THR A 32 8.46 -7.21 -1.42
N TYR A 33 7.53 -7.47 -0.52
CA TYR A 33 7.83 -7.74 0.89
C TYR A 33 6.83 -8.70 1.51
N LYS A 34 7.16 -9.27 2.68
CA LYS A 34 6.22 -10.05 3.48
C LYS A 34 5.36 -9.10 4.33
N GLY A 35 4.11 -8.90 3.92
CA GLY A 35 3.13 -8.07 4.58
C GLY A 35 2.69 -8.60 5.94
N ARG A 36 2.40 -7.66 6.85
CA ARG A 36 1.94 -7.91 8.23
C ARG A 36 0.86 -6.95 8.72
N ARG A 37 0.80 -5.76 8.13
CA ARG A 37 -0.10 -4.65 8.53
C ARG A 37 -0.54 -3.84 7.32
N THR A 38 0.35 -3.74 6.33
CA THR A 38 0.09 -3.10 5.05
C THR A 38 0.22 -4.10 3.92
N CYS A 39 -0.54 -3.90 2.85
CA CYS A 39 -0.50 -4.70 1.63
C CYS A 39 0.21 -3.97 0.47
N GLY A 40 0.31 -2.65 0.56
CA GLY A 40 1.10 -1.78 -0.31
C GLY A 40 1.92 -0.78 0.52
N VAL A 41 3.01 -0.28 -0.06
CA VAL A 41 3.81 0.82 0.47
C VAL A 41 4.45 1.60 -0.68
N TYR A 42 4.18 2.90 -0.76
CA TYR A 42 5.02 3.88 -1.41
C TYR A 42 5.81 4.70 -0.38
N SER A 43 7.14 4.80 -0.55
CA SER A 43 7.98 5.60 0.35
C SER A 43 9.12 6.27 -0.39
N TYR A 44 9.59 7.39 0.16
CA TYR A 44 10.64 8.21 -0.44
C TYR A 44 11.38 9.01 0.65
N LYS A 45 12.50 9.63 0.27
CA LYS A 45 13.20 10.66 1.03
C LYS A 45 13.14 11.98 0.27
N ILE A 46 13.16 13.10 0.98
CA ILE A 46 13.33 14.42 0.36
C ILE A 46 14.78 14.84 0.55
N ASP A 47 15.45 15.17 -0.55
CA ASP A 47 16.76 15.79 -0.50
C ASP A 47 16.68 17.19 0.12
N LYS A 48 17.40 17.43 1.21
CA LYS A 48 17.28 18.70 1.96
C LYS A 48 17.71 19.93 1.15
N LYS A 49 18.67 19.77 0.22
CA LYS A 49 19.26 20.85 -0.56
C LYS A 49 18.40 21.16 -1.79
N THR A 50 18.08 20.14 -2.57
CA THR A 50 17.37 20.26 -3.85
C THR A 50 15.85 20.18 -3.73
N LYS A 51 15.34 19.76 -2.57
CA LYS A 51 13.91 19.45 -2.31
C LYS A 51 13.33 18.37 -3.24
N LYS A 52 14.17 17.67 -4.01
CA LYS A 52 13.76 16.59 -4.90
C LYS A 52 13.55 15.28 -4.13
N LEU A 53 12.65 14.46 -4.64
CA LEU A 53 12.45 13.10 -4.15
C LEU A 53 13.68 12.24 -4.45
N LYS A 54 14.03 11.35 -3.51
CA LYS A 54 15.10 10.37 -3.60
C LYS A 54 14.66 9.03 -3.04
N ASN A 55 15.27 7.96 -3.52
CA ASN A 55 15.07 6.59 -3.02
C ASN A 55 13.60 6.15 -3.01
N GLU A 56 12.82 6.57 -4.01
CA GLU A 56 11.43 6.15 -4.12
C GLU A 56 11.34 4.64 -4.25
N ARG A 57 10.53 4.05 -3.39
CA ARG A 57 10.25 2.62 -3.33
C ARG A 57 8.74 2.43 -3.41
N PHE A 58 8.36 1.54 -4.32
CA PHE A 58 6.99 1.08 -4.46
C PHE A 58 6.97 -0.43 -4.21
N ALA A 59 6.18 -0.88 -3.24
CA ALA A 59 6.24 -2.25 -2.77
C ALA A 59 4.85 -2.83 -2.52
N ILE A 60 4.65 -4.08 -2.95
CA ILE A 60 3.41 -4.85 -2.71
C ILE A 60 3.74 -6.11 -1.89
N ALA A 61 2.82 -6.50 -1.02
CA ALA A 61 2.94 -7.70 -0.21
C ALA A 61 2.82 -8.97 -1.08
N ASN A 62 3.73 -9.93 -0.88
CA ASN A 62 3.79 -11.17 -1.67
C ASN A 62 3.20 -12.41 -0.94
N ASN A 63 2.62 -12.20 0.24
CA ASN A 63 2.00 -13.22 1.09
C ASN A 63 0.51 -12.91 1.34
N VAL A 64 -0.16 -12.41 0.30
CA VAL A 64 -1.59 -12.11 0.28
C VAL A 64 -2.17 -12.88 -0.89
N ASN A 65 -3.34 -13.49 -0.67
CA ASN A 65 -4.11 -14.08 -1.75
C ASN A 65 -4.84 -12.95 -2.48
N TRP A 66 -4.25 -12.46 -3.56
CA TRP A 66 -4.76 -11.34 -4.33
C TRP A 66 -5.82 -11.79 -5.32
N SER A 67 -6.99 -11.13 -5.29
CA SER A 67 -7.81 -11.00 -6.50
C SER A 67 -7.26 -9.89 -7.38
N GLU A 68 -7.60 -9.90 -8.67
CA GLU A 68 -7.17 -8.86 -9.61
C GLU A 68 -7.63 -7.46 -9.17
N ASP A 69 -8.90 -7.33 -8.77
CA ASP A 69 -9.46 -6.06 -8.28
C ASP A 69 -8.76 -5.57 -7.01
N ALA A 70 -8.49 -6.47 -6.06
CA ALA A 70 -7.87 -6.07 -4.79
C ALA A 70 -6.41 -5.65 -5.00
N LEU A 71 -5.69 -6.31 -5.92
CA LEU A 71 -4.34 -5.93 -6.33
C LEU A 71 -4.35 -4.59 -7.08
N ARG A 72 -5.28 -4.41 -8.03
CA ARG A 72 -5.48 -3.16 -8.76
C ARG A 72 -5.71 -2.01 -7.79
N ASP A 73 -6.70 -2.13 -6.92
CA ASP A 73 -7.10 -1.07 -6.00
C ASP A 73 -5.95 -0.72 -5.02
N THR A 74 -5.19 -1.72 -4.56
CA THR A 74 -3.99 -1.48 -3.72
C THR A 74 -2.88 -0.77 -4.51
N ILE A 75 -2.60 -1.18 -5.74
CA ILE A 75 -1.59 -0.50 -6.56
C ILE A 75 -2.01 0.94 -6.83
N VAL A 76 -3.27 1.19 -7.19
CA VAL A 76 -3.76 2.56 -7.45
C VAL A 76 -3.74 3.40 -6.18
N HIS A 77 -4.04 2.84 -5.00
CA HIS A 77 -3.87 3.52 -3.71
C HIS A 77 -2.44 4.07 -3.55
N GLU A 78 -1.44 3.22 -3.74
CA GLU A 78 -0.04 3.62 -3.63
C GLU A 78 0.39 4.57 -4.76
N MET A 79 -0.26 4.51 -5.93
CA MET A 79 -0.04 5.46 -7.03
C MET A 79 -0.60 6.85 -6.73
N ILE A 80 -1.67 6.99 -5.97
CA ILE A 80 -2.15 8.30 -5.50
C ILE A 80 -1.09 8.94 -4.58
N HIS A 81 -0.49 8.16 -3.65
CA HIS A 81 0.64 8.65 -2.85
C HIS A 81 1.83 9.08 -3.73
N CYS A 82 2.13 8.27 -4.75
CA CYS A 82 3.15 8.57 -5.74
C CYS A 82 2.88 9.90 -6.46
N TYR A 83 1.66 10.10 -6.95
CA TYR A 83 1.24 11.31 -7.65
C TYR A 83 1.40 12.56 -6.79
N ILE A 84 0.84 12.54 -5.57
CA ILE A 84 0.91 13.66 -4.64
C ILE A 84 2.37 14.04 -4.34
N ALA A 85 3.22 13.04 -4.10
CA ALA A 85 4.63 13.28 -3.84
C ALA A 85 5.37 13.82 -5.07
N GLN A 86 5.20 13.19 -6.24
CA GLN A 86 5.94 13.55 -7.46
C GLN A 86 5.55 14.91 -8.01
N LYS A 87 4.29 15.32 -7.83
CA LYS A 87 3.78 16.65 -8.19
C LYS A 87 4.01 17.69 -7.09
N ASN A 88 4.65 17.31 -5.97
CA ASN A 88 4.89 18.17 -4.80
C ASN A 88 3.60 18.85 -4.29
N ILE A 89 2.49 18.12 -4.32
CA ILE A 89 1.20 18.62 -3.86
C ILE A 89 1.18 18.56 -2.33
N LYS A 90 0.82 19.67 -1.70
CA LYS A 90 0.72 19.75 -0.23
C LYS A 90 -0.54 19.02 0.23
N ASP A 91 -0.36 17.82 0.79
CA ASP A 91 -1.41 17.10 1.51
C ASP A 91 -1.00 16.92 2.97
N ASN A 92 -1.78 17.47 3.90
CA ASN A 92 -1.31 17.75 5.27
C ASN A 92 -1.08 16.48 6.13
N ARG A 93 -1.37 15.28 5.62
CA ARG A 93 -1.21 13.94 6.24
C ARG A 93 -1.16 12.89 5.12
N ASP A 94 -0.76 11.66 5.46
CA ASP A 94 -0.67 10.53 4.51
C ASP A 94 -1.95 10.36 3.66
N HIS A 95 -3.14 10.47 4.28
CA HIS A 95 -4.43 10.44 3.58
C HIS A 95 -5.20 11.73 3.83
N GLY A 96 -4.65 12.85 3.38
CA GLY A 96 -5.25 14.17 3.56
C GLY A 96 -6.41 14.44 2.58
N LYS A 97 -6.68 15.73 2.32
CA LYS A 97 -7.83 16.14 1.51
C LYS A 97 -7.64 15.71 0.05
N VAL A 98 -6.43 15.89 -0.49
CA VAL A 98 -6.13 15.60 -1.91
C VAL A 98 -6.22 14.10 -2.14
N PHE A 99 -5.59 13.29 -1.27
CA PHE A 99 -5.68 11.84 -1.36
C PHE A 99 -7.14 11.37 -1.38
N LYS A 100 -7.95 11.83 -0.43
CA LYS A 100 -9.36 11.43 -0.32
C LYS A 100 -10.19 11.84 -1.53
N GLN A 101 -9.93 13.02 -2.07
CA GLN A 101 -10.61 13.50 -3.27
C GLN A 101 -10.28 12.59 -4.46
N MET A 102 -9.00 12.39 -4.77
CA MET A 102 -8.58 11.49 -5.86
C MET A 102 -9.11 10.07 -5.68
N MET A 103 -9.05 9.53 -4.45
CA MET A 103 -9.61 8.22 -4.11
C MET A 103 -11.10 8.14 -4.43
N ASN A 104 -11.89 9.11 -3.99
CA ASN A 104 -13.33 9.12 -4.22
C ASN A 104 -13.67 9.30 -5.71
N ASP A 105 -12.95 10.16 -6.41
CA ASP A 105 -13.12 10.41 -7.83
C ASP A 105 -12.81 9.14 -8.63
N TYR A 106 -11.70 8.47 -8.31
CA TYR A 106 -11.32 7.24 -9.01
C TYR A 106 -12.25 6.07 -8.69
N ASN A 107 -12.72 5.95 -7.44
CA ASN A 107 -13.74 4.97 -7.09
C ASN A 107 -15.03 5.20 -7.90
N ARG A 108 -15.46 6.45 -8.02
CA ARG A 108 -16.69 6.83 -8.75
C ARG A 108 -16.56 6.65 -10.26
N HIS A 109 -15.45 7.07 -10.85
CA HIS A 109 -15.30 7.15 -12.31
C HIS A 109 -14.76 5.87 -12.94
N TYR A 110 -13.98 5.08 -12.20
CA TYR A 110 -13.33 3.88 -12.74
C TYR A 110 -13.80 2.58 -12.07
N GLY A 111 -14.79 2.65 -11.17
CA GLY A 111 -15.31 1.47 -10.47
C GLY A 111 -14.27 0.80 -9.55
N LEU A 112 -13.35 1.60 -8.98
CA LEU A 112 -12.40 1.14 -7.98
C LEU A 112 -13.04 1.09 -6.59
N ASN A 113 -12.48 0.29 -5.69
CA ASN A 113 -12.90 0.21 -4.28
C ASN A 113 -11.73 0.55 -3.35
N ILE A 114 -11.00 1.62 -3.64
CA ILE A 114 -9.87 2.08 -2.84
C ILE A 114 -10.37 2.56 -1.47
N THR A 115 -9.72 2.09 -0.41
CA THR A 115 -9.99 2.50 0.97
C THR A 115 -8.73 3.03 1.65
N ILE A 116 -8.91 3.81 2.72
CA ILE A 116 -7.80 4.31 3.56
C ILE A 116 -7.27 3.22 4.50
N LYS A 117 -8.18 2.41 5.04
CA LYS A 117 -7.85 1.35 5.99
C LYS A 117 -7.93 0.01 5.29
N ILE A 118 -6.82 -0.71 5.31
CA ILE A 118 -6.81 -2.12 4.94
C ILE A 118 -7.67 -2.87 5.95
N ASP A 119 -8.78 -3.42 5.49
CA ASP A 119 -9.53 -4.38 6.28
C ASP A 119 -8.79 -5.72 6.27
N ASN A 120 -8.26 -6.14 7.41
CA ASN A 120 -7.57 -7.43 7.53
C ASN A 120 -8.50 -8.62 7.23
N LYS A 121 -9.82 -8.45 7.24
CA LYS A 121 -10.77 -9.46 6.77
C LYS A 121 -10.80 -9.58 5.25
N GLN A 122 -10.59 -8.47 4.54
CA GLN A 122 -10.54 -8.41 3.08
C GLN A 122 -9.18 -8.90 2.54
N PHE A 123 -8.11 -8.79 3.33
CA PHE A 123 -6.75 -9.20 2.97
C PHE A 123 -6.14 -10.16 4.00
N PRO A 124 -6.59 -11.43 4.05
CA PRO A 124 -5.96 -12.41 4.93
C PRO A 124 -4.54 -12.67 4.44
N PHE A 125 -3.57 -12.23 5.22
CA PHE A 125 -2.18 -12.60 4.99
C PHE A 125 -2.02 -14.09 5.26
N THR A 126 -1.51 -14.83 4.27
CA THR A 126 -1.47 -16.31 4.29
C THR A 126 -0.63 -16.89 5.41
N ASP A 127 0.28 -16.08 5.98
CA ASP A 127 1.30 -16.52 6.93
C ASP A 127 1.16 -15.87 8.33
N GLN A 128 0.05 -15.20 8.61
CA GLN A 128 -0.13 -14.56 9.92
C GLN A 128 -0.39 -15.59 11.01
N LYS A 129 0.54 -15.68 11.98
CA LYS A 129 0.24 -16.37 13.25
C LYS A 129 -0.98 -15.70 13.90
N PRO A 130 -1.95 -16.46 14.40
CA PRO A 130 -3.11 -15.89 15.06
C PRO A 130 -2.66 -14.94 16.17
N ARG A 131 -3.25 -13.75 16.22
CA ARG A 131 -2.98 -12.80 17.31
C ARG A 131 -3.37 -13.50 18.62
N LYS A 132 -2.41 -13.64 19.55
CA LYS A 132 -2.71 -14.19 20.87
C LYS A 132 -3.80 -13.38 21.53
N SER A 133 -4.87 -14.03 21.95
CA SER A 133 -6.00 -13.38 22.63
C SER A 133 -5.53 -12.69 23.91
N LEU A 134 -6.31 -11.71 24.39
CA LEU A 134 -6.04 -11.06 25.68
C LEU A 134 -5.94 -12.10 26.81
N ILE A 135 -6.80 -13.13 26.78
CA ILE A 135 -6.78 -14.27 27.71
C ILE A 135 -5.44 -15.01 27.65
N GLN A 136 -4.93 -15.32 26.44
CA GLN A 136 -3.62 -15.98 26.29
C GLN A 136 -2.46 -15.11 26.77
N LYS A 137 -2.55 -13.78 26.65
CA LYS A 137 -1.56 -12.86 27.21
C LYS A 137 -1.64 -12.84 28.74
N LEU A 138 -2.85 -12.82 29.30
CA LEU A 138 -3.09 -12.83 30.74
C LEU A 138 -2.57 -14.11 31.38
N ILE A 139 -2.91 -15.28 30.80
CA ILE A 139 -2.41 -16.59 31.26
C ILE A 139 -0.88 -16.63 31.23
N LYS A 140 -0.25 -16.09 30.18
CA LYS A 140 1.22 -16.02 30.12
C LYS A 140 1.80 -15.12 31.20
N TYR A 141 1.15 -13.98 31.49
CA TYR A 141 1.57 -13.07 32.55
C TYR A 141 1.42 -13.71 33.94
N LEU A 142 0.27 -14.33 34.22
CA LEU A 142 0.02 -15.06 35.47
C LEU A 142 1.02 -16.20 35.69
N LYS A 143 1.33 -16.98 34.64
CA LYS A 143 2.37 -18.02 34.71
C LYS A 143 3.78 -17.49 34.99
N LYS A 144 4.06 -16.22 34.66
CA LYS A 144 5.37 -15.58 34.91
C LYS A 144 5.50 -15.05 36.35
N ILE A 145 4.38 -14.71 37.00
CA ILE A 145 4.39 -14.20 38.38
C ILE A 145 4.20 -15.30 39.42
N MET A 146 3.65 -16.45 39.03
CA MET A 146 3.38 -17.60 39.91
C MET A 146 4.44 -18.72 39.83
N GLY A 147 5.52 -18.54 39.07
CA GLY A 147 6.64 -19.47 38.96
C GLY A 147 7.94 -18.69 38.94
#